data_AF-A0A8J4DKK9-F1
#
_entry.id   AF-A0A8J4DKK9-F1
#
_cell.length_a   1.000
_cell.length_b   1.000
_cell.length_c   1.000
_cell.angle_alpha   90.00
_cell.angle_beta   90.00
_cell.angle_gamma   90.00
#
_symmetry.space_group_name_H-M   'P 1'
#
loop_
_entity.id
_entity.type
_entity.pdbx_description
1 polymer ?
#
loop_
_entity_poly.entity_id
_entity_poly.type
_entity_poly.pdbx_seq_one_letter_code
_entity_poly.pdbx_strand_id
1 'polypeptide(L)'
;MLWPFDDDAWDYDPDAVLDDSGEEGLLQTSEGLPLLVAAAGRPGYPKRDHLPESYTRHVVGHDRADTYPALRAAAGIAAASPDERTRGYAAWVDRLLGYRARPARVPRARAEQMAADLLRGPLLDARLPRLEVRITPDGRQWLSCDHSWARDELRIDRRTGVFTITTRPR
;
A
#
# COMPACT_ATOMS: atom_id res chain seq x y z
N MET A 1 9.64 23.87 4.12
CA MET A 1 8.31 23.26 4.38
C MET A 1 8.27 23.00 5.87
N LEU A 2 7.45 23.73 6.62
CA LEU A 2 7.38 23.63 8.08
C LEU A 2 6.69 22.30 8.42
N TRP A 3 7.36 21.47 9.21
CA TRP A 3 6.78 20.24 9.76
C TRP A 3 5.62 20.66 10.69
N PRO A 4 4.37 20.18 10.49
CA PRO A 4 3.20 20.68 11.22
C PRO A 4 3.05 20.09 12.64
N PHE A 5 4.03 19.31 13.10
CA PHE A 5 4.01 18.67 14.42
C PHE A 5 5.23 19.17 15.20
N ASP A 6 5.07 19.69 16.41
CA ASP A 6 6.22 20.14 17.20
C ASP A 6 7.18 18.97 17.47
N ASP A 7 8.46 19.15 17.16
CA ASP A 7 9.48 18.10 17.33
C ASP A 7 9.68 17.73 18.82
N ASP A 8 9.29 18.62 19.74
CA ASP A 8 9.42 18.47 21.20
C ASP A 8 8.13 18.00 21.90
N ALA A 9 7.03 17.78 21.17
CA ALA A 9 5.72 17.43 21.75
C ALA A 9 5.43 15.91 21.84
N TRP A 10 6.38 15.06 21.44
CA TRP A 10 6.20 13.60 21.44
C TRP A 10 6.66 12.91 22.73
N ASP A 11 7.11 13.67 23.74
CA ASP A 11 7.30 13.16 25.10
C ASP A 11 5.92 12.83 25.71
N TYR A 12 5.44 11.64 25.38
CA TYR A 12 4.32 10.91 25.99
C TYR A 12 3.16 11.81 26.46
N ASP A 13 2.42 12.36 25.50
CA ASP A 13 1.03 12.78 25.76
C ASP A 13 0.12 11.55 25.53
N PRO A 14 -0.38 10.90 26.60
CA PRO A 14 -1.28 9.76 26.47
C PRO A 14 -2.63 10.12 25.83
N ASP A 15 -2.93 11.42 25.67
CA ASP A 15 -4.15 11.94 25.06
C ASP A 15 -3.94 12.50 23.64
N ALA A 16 -2.69 12.57 23.15
CA ALA A 16 -2.37 12.89 21.74
C ALA A 16 -2.62 11.69 20.83
N VAL A 17 -3.85 11.17 20.87
CA VAL A 17 -4.35 10.26 19.86
C VAL A 17 -4.58 11.11 18.62
N LEU A 18 -3.74 10.96 17.59
CA LEU A 18 -4.16 11.21 16.23
C LEU A 18 -5.39 10.34 16.02
N ASP A 19 -6.57 10.93 16.20
CA ASP A 19 -7.82 10.26 15.90
C ASP A 19 -7.72 9.71 14.47
N ASP A 20 -8.40 8.59 14.22
CA ASP A 20 -8.37 7.99 12.88
C ASP A 20 -8.89 8.98 11.81
N SER A 21 -9.58 10.06 12.21
CA SER A 21 -10.10 11.12 11.35
C SER A 21 -9.01 12.05 10.77
N GLY A 22 -7.97 12.38 11.53
CA GLY A 22 -6.87 13.24 11.09
C GLY A 22 -5.93 12.56 10.09
N GLU A 23 -5.69 11.26 10.31
CA GLU A 23 -4.93 10.41 9.38
C GLU A 23 -5.70 10.19 8.07
N GLU A 24 -6.99 9.89 8.15
CA GLU A 24 -7.88 9.77 6.98
C GLU A 24 -7.90 11.09 6.18
N GLY A 25 -7.93 12.24 6.86
CA GLY A 25 -7.83 13.56 6.24
C GLY A 25 -6.51 13.79 5.50
N LEU A 26 -5.37 13.39 6.09
CA LEU A 26 -4.07 13.50 5.45
C LEU A 26 -3.94 12.59 4.22
N LEU A 27 -4.49 11.38 4.27
CA LEU A 27 -4.50 10.45 3.12
C LEU A 27 -5.25 11.03 1.90
N GLN A 28 -6.20 11.94 2.12
CA GLN A 28 -6.94 12.59 1.04
C GLN A 28 -6.20 13.77 0.39
N THR A 29 -5.02 14.13 0.88
CA THR A 29 -4.21 15.25 0.36
C THR A 29 -2.95 14.76 -0.35
N SER A 30 -2.45 15.55 -1.30
CA SER A 30 -1.19 15.27 -2.01
C SER A 30 0.03 15.28 -1.09
N GLU A 31 -0.02 16.08 -0.03
CA GLU A 31 1.08 16.32 0.90
C GLU A 31 1.05 15.38 2.10
N GLY A 32 -0.12 14.87 2.49
CA GLY A 32 -0.29 14.09 3.71
C GLY A 32 0.35 12.71 3.64
N LEU A 33 0.31 12.02 2.49
CA LEU A 33 0.91 10.69 2.35
C LEU A 33 2.45 10.70 2.60
N PRO A 34 3.23 11.62 2.01
CA PRO A 34 4.63 11.80 2.39
C PRO A 34 4.85 12.08 3.89
N LEU A 35 4.00 12.89 4.52
CA LEU A 35 4.11 13.22 5.94
C LEU A 35 3.88 12.01 6.84
N LEU A 36 2.87 11.18 6.54
CA LEU A 36 2.57 9.95 7.28
C LEU A 36 3.74 8.96 7.21
N VAL A 37 4.35 8.80 6.03
CA VAL A 37 5.53 7.95 5.87
C VAL A 37 6.75 8.51 6.61
N ALA A 38 6.95 9.83 6.59
CA ALA A 38 8.02 10.48 7.35
C ALA A 38 7.85 10.25 8.86
N ALA A 39 6.62 10.38 9.37
CA ALA A 39 6.29 10.15 10.78
C ALA A 39 6.50 8.68 11.17
N ALA A 40 6.08 7.73 10.33
CA ALA A 40 6.25 6.30 10.57
C ALA A 40 7.73 5.91 10.77
N GLY A 41 8.65 6.57 10.06
CA GLY A 41 10.09 6.35 10.18
C GLY A 41 10.75 6.99 11.41
N ARG A 42 10.04 7.77 12.23
CA ARG A 42 10.60 8.45 13.40
C ARG A 42 10.58 7.57 14.65
N PRO A 43 11.71 7.48 15.40
CA PRO A 43 11.72 6.87 16.72
C PRO A 43 10.73 7.56 17.65
N GLY A 44 9.98 6.79 18.45
CA GLY A 44 9.02 7.33 19.42
C GLY A 44 7.64 7.67 18.87
N TYR A 45 7.43 7.68 17.55
CA TYR A 45 6.09 7.90 16.99
C TYR A 45 5.13 6.76 17.36
N PRO A 46 3.97 7.03 17.99
CA PRO A 46 3.05 5.98 18.47
C PRO A 46 2.56 5.03 17.37
N LYS A 47 2.44 5.54 16.14
CA LYS A 47 2.00 4.77 14.97
C LYS A 47 3.16 4.42 14.01
N ARG A 48 4.40 4.31 14.50
CA ARG A 48 5.57 3.94 13.67
C ARG A 48 5.40 2.65 12.87
N ASP A 49 4.56 1.75 13.39
CA ASP A 49 4.21 0.47 12.78
C ASP A 49 3.01 0.54 11.83
N HIS A 50 2.52 1.72 11.48
CA HIS A 50 1.36 1.92 10.61
C HIS A 50 1.76 2.73 9.37
N LEU A 51 2.30 2.02 8.37
CA LEU A 51 2.49 2.57 7.04
C LEU A 51 1.15 2.56 6.28
N PRO A 52 0.92 3.52 5.36
CA PRO A 52 -0.36 3.68 4.64
C PRO A 52 -0.55 2.65 3.51
N GLU A 53 -0.34 1.37 3.81
CA GLU A 53 -0.33 0.27 2.85
C GLU A 53 -1.72 0.03 2.23
N SER A 54 -2.77 0.01 3.04
CA SER A 54 -4.14 -0.19 2.53
C SER A 54 -4.54 0.90 1.53
N TYR A 55 -4.26 2.16 1.85
CA TYR A 55 -4.49 3.29 0.95
C TYR A 55 -3.66 3.18 -0.34
N THR A 56 -2.38 2.81 -0.21
CA THR A 56 -1.47 2.61 -1.35
C THR A 56 -1.99 1.54 -2.32
N ARG A 57 -2.45 0.39 -1.78
CA ARG A 57 -3.08 -0.67 -2.58
C ARG A 57 -4.32 -0.17 -3.29
N HIS A 58 -5.17 0.60 -2.60
CA HIS A 58 -6.39 1.17 -3.17
C HIS A 58 -6.08 2.10 -4.35
N VAL A 59 -5.15 3.04 -4.18
CA VAL A 59 -4.73 3.99 -5.22
C VAL A 59 -4.24 3.27 -6.48
N VAL A 60 -3.35 2.30 -6.34
CA VAL A 60 -2.80 1.56 -7.50
C VAL A 60 -3.80 0.55 -8.06
N GLY A 61 -4.52 -0.13 -7.17
CA GLY A 61 -5.55 -1.13 -7.50
C GLY A 61 -6.68 -0.55 -8.34
N HIS A 62 -7.11 0.66 -8.03
CA HIS A 62 -8.18 1.39 -8.72
C HIS A 62 -7.70 2.46 -9.70
N ASP A 63 -6.41 2.49 -10.01
CA ASP A 63 -5.82 3.38 -11.02
C ASP A 63 -6.06 4.88 -10.78
N ARG A 64 -5.95 5.33 -9.52
CA ARG A 64 -6.03 6.76 -9.16
C ARG A 64 -4.73 7.46 -9.51
N ALA A 65 -4.52 7.66 -10.82
CA ALA A 65 -3.27 8.18 -11.38
C ALA A 65 -2.92 9.61 -10.91
N ASP A 66 -3.93 10.39 -10.54
CA ASP A 66 -3.81 11.71 -9.91
C ASP A 66 -3.05 11.67 -8.58
N THR A 67 -3.11 10.55 -7.85
CA THR A 67 -2.41 10.36 -6.57
C THR A 67 -0.99 9.79 -6.74
N TYR A 68 -0.57 9.40 -7.94
CA TYR A 68 0.75 8.79 -8.17
C TYR A 68 1.94 9.70 -7.84
N PRO A 69 1.90 11.03 -8.07
CA PRO A 69 2.97 11.92 -7.63
C PRO A 69 3.19 11.87 -6.11
N ALA A 70 2.11 11.85 -5.32
CA ALA A 70 2.17 11.75 -3.86
C ALA A 70 2.78 10.41 -3.42
N LEU A 71 2.41 9.30 -4.07
CA LEU A 71 3.02 7.99 -3.83
C LEU A 71 4.51 7.97 -4.11
N ARG A 72 4.97 8.59 -5.20
CA ARG A 72 6.40 8.68 -5.52
C ARG A 72 7.15 9.53 -4.49
N ALA A 73 6.56 10.64 -4.05
CA ALA A 73 7.15 11.47 -3.00
C ALA A 73 7.27 10.70 -1.68
N ALA A 74 6.22 9.97 -1.29
CA ALA A 74 6.22 9.13 -0.11
C ALA A 74 7.27 7.99 -0.20
N ALA A 75 7.38 7.33 -1.35
CA ALA A 75 8.43 6.35 -1.60
C ALA A 75 9.85 6.94 -1.51
N GLY A 76 10.04 8.16 -2.00
CA GLY A 76 11.32 8.88 -1.88
C GLY A 76 11.72 9.15 -0.43
N ILE A 77 10.77 9.56 0.42
CA ILE A 77 10.98 9.71 1.86
C ILE A 77 11.28 8.35 2.50
N ALA A 78 10.48 7.34 2.19
CA ALA A 78 10.64 6.01 2.74
C ALA A 78 12.02 5.41 2.43
N ALA A 79 12.53 5.61 1.21
CA ALA A 79 13.84 5.12 0.78
C ALA A 79 14.99 5.74 1.58
N ALA A 80 14.83 6.98 2.07
CA ALA A 80 15.82 7.68 2.89
C ALA A 80 15.70 7.35 4.39
N SER A 81 14.70 6.58 4.81
CA SER A 81 14.47 6.27 6.22
C SER A 81 15.58 5.39 6.82
N PRO A 82 16.02 5.65 8.07
CA PRO A 82 16.93 4.75 8.79
C PRO A 82 16.27 3.42 9.15
N ASP A 83 14.93 3.36 9.18
CA ASP A 83 14.16 2.15 9.48
C ASP A 83 14.03 1.24 8.24
N GLU A 84 14.39 -0.05 8.40
CA GLU A 84 14.39 -1.03 7.31
C GLU A 84 12.99 -1.32 6.77
N ARG A 85 11.99 -1.38 7.67
CA ARG A 85 10.59 -1.62 7.30
C ARG A 85 10.08 -0.48 6.41
N THR A 86 10.39 0.76 6.78
CA THR A 86 10.05 1.96 6.01
C THR A 86 10.75 1.95 4.65
N ARG A 87 12.03 1.56 4.56
CA ARG A 87 12.68 1.38 3.25
C ARG A 87 12.01 0.28 2.40
N GLY A 88 11.54 -0.79 3.03
CA GLY A 88 10.78 -1.85 2.37
C GLY A 88 9.50 -1.35 1.69
N TYR A 89 8.83 -0.34 2.27
CA TYR A 89 7.66 0.30 1.68
C TYR A 89 7.99 0.99 0.36
N ALA A 90 9.13 1.70 0.25
CA ALA A 90 9.54 2.34 -1.01
C ALA A 90 9.69 1.32 -2.15
N ALA A 91 10.42 0.23 -1.90
CA ALA A 91 10.61 -0.84 -2.88
C ALA A 91 9.29 -1.52 -3.29
N TRP A 92 8.30 -1.54 -2.40
CA TRP A 92 6.97 -2.06 -2.69
C TRP A 92 6.13 -1.09 -3.53
N VAL A 93 6.12 0.21 -3.20
CA VAL A 93 5.46 1.25 -4.01
C VAL A 93 6.01 1.25 -5.44
N ASP A 94 7.32 1.14 -5.62
CA ASP A 94 7.95 1.08 -6.94
C ASP A 94 7.47 -0.13 -7.76
N ARG A 95 7.32 -1.30 -7.14
CA ARG A 95 6.74 -2.47 -7.81
C ARG A 95 5.29 -2.24 -8.22
N LEU A 96 4.49 -1.68 -7.32
CA LEU A 96 3.08 -1.38 -7.55
C LEU A 96 2.88 -0.43 -8.74
N LEU A 97 3.59 0.70 -8.74
CA LEU A 97 3.55 1.65 -9.86
C LEU A 97 4.10 1.04 -11.15
N GLY A 98 5.11 0.17 -11.04
CA GLY A 98 5.66 -0.59 -12.17
C GLY A 98 4.63 -1.51 -12.84
N TYR A 99 3.74 -2.13 -12.07
CA TYR A 99 2.65 -2.96 -12.62
C TYR A 99 1.71 -2.18 -13.52
N ARG A 100 1.44 -0.91 -13.18
CA ARG A 100 0.57 -0.01 -13.96
C ARG A 100 1.27 0.58 -15.18
N ALA A 101 2.52 1.03 -15.00
CA ALA A 101 3.24 1.77 -16.04
C ALA A 101 3.65 0.90 -17.24
N ARG A 102 3.85 -0.41 -17.06
CA ARG A 102 4.38 -1.30 -18.09
C ARG A 102 3.65 -2.64 -18.16
N PRO A 103 2.38 -2.66 -18.66
CA PRO A 103 1.69 -3.92 -18.91
C PRO A 103 2.46 -4.75 -19.93
N ALA A 104 2.86 -5.96 -19.54
CA ALA A 104 3.54 -6.91 -20.39
C ALA A 104 3.12 -8.33 -20.01
N ARG A 105 3.44 -9.31 -20.84
CA ARG A 105 3.19 -10.72 -20.52
C ARG A 105 3.80 -11.09 -19.15
N VAL A 106 2.98 -11.68 -18.28
CA VAL A 106 3.35 -11.99 -16.89
C VAL A 106 3.42 -13.51 -16.65
N PRO A 107 4.59 -14.07 -16.31
CA PRO A 107 4.69 -15.47 -15.89
C PRO A 107 3.98 -15.69 -14.55
N ARG A 108 3.61 -16.94 -14.24
CA ARG A 108 2.82 -17.28 -13.06
C ARG A 108 3.41 -16.73 -11.76
N ALA A 109 4.70 -16.93 -11.53
CA ALA A 109 5.38 -16.45 -10.31
C ALA A 109 5.28 -14.92 -10.15
N ARG A 110 5.37 -14.16 -11.24
CA ARG A 110 5.21 -12.71 -11.20
C ARG A 110 3.75 -12.29 -10.95
N ALA A 111 2.78 -13.04 -11.49
CA ALA A 111 1.36 -12.80 -11.21
C ALA A 111 1.00 -13.12 -9.75
N GLU A 112 1.63 -14.13 -9.15
CA GLU A 112 1.50 -14.42 -7.71
C GLU A 112 2.14 -13.33 -6.85
N GLN A 113 3.31 -12.79 -7.24
CA GLN A 113 3.91 -11.64 -6.56
C GLN A 113 3.03 -10.37 -6.69
N MET A 114 2.48 -10.11 -7.87
CA MET A 114 1.52 -9.02 -8.08
C MET A 114 0.34 -9.15 -7.12
N ALA A 115 -0.23 -10.35 -6.98
CA ALA A 115 -1.32 -10.58 -6.05
C ALA A 115 -0.91 -10.41 -4.58
N ALA A 116 0.29 -10.85 -4.21
CA ALA A 116 0.82 -10.60 -2.88
C ALA A 116 0.92 -9.09 -2.61
N ASP A 117 1.52 -8.34 -3.52
CA ASP A 117 1.70 -6.91 -3.37
C ASP A 117 0.35 -6.16 -3.35
N LEU A 118 -0.59 -6.53 -4.24
CA LEU A 118 -1.87 -5.83 -4.45
C LEU A 118 -3.00 -6.23 -3.49
N LEU A 119 -2.94 -7.41 -2.87
CA LEU A 119 -4.00 -7.90 -1.96
C LEU A 119 -3.56 -8.00 -0.50
N ARG A 120 -2.26 -8.11 -0.23
CA ARG A 120 -1.73 -8.34 1.13
C ARG A 120 -0.81 -7.22 1.60
N GLY A 121 -0.10 -6.56 0.69
CA GLY A 121 0.91 -5.56 1.05
C GLY A 121 2.30 -6.16 1.29
N PRO A 122 3.29 -5.31 1.64
CA PRO A 122 4.69 -5.69 1.78
C PRO A 122 4.96 -6.49 3.06
N LEU A 123 4.13 -6.33 4.08
CA LEU A 123 4.26 -7.05 5.33
C LEU A 123 3.48 -8.35 5.24
N LEU A 124 4.21 -9.46 5.26
CA LEU A 124 3.68 -10.77 5.58
C LEU A 124 3.24 -10.76 7.06
N ASP A 125 2.17 -10.05 7.40
CA ASP A 125 1.45 -10.38 8.63
C ASP A 125 0.95 -11.82 8.42
N ALA A 126 1.42 -12.74 9.27
CA ALA A 126 1.07 -14.15 9.21
C ALA A 126 -0.44 -14.40 9.41
N ARG A 127 -1.19 -13.36 9.82
CA ARG A 127 -2.65 -13.32 9.90
C ARG A 127 -3.33 -12.95 8.59
N LEU A 128 -2.57 -12.59 7.55
CA LEU A 128 -3.16 -12.21 6.27
C LEU A 128 -3.85 -13.41 5.62
N PRO A 129 -5.00 -13.18 4.98
CA PRO A 129 -5.84 -14.26 4.48
C PRO A 129 -5.10 -15.14 3.48
N ARG A 130 -5.44 -16.42 3.45
CA ARG A 130 -4.92 -17.33 2.42
C ARG A 130 -5.32 -16.80 1.04
N LEU A 131 -4.33 -16.59 0.17
CA LEU A 131 -4.59 -16.28 -1.24
C LEU A 131 -5.19 -17.51 -1.91
N GLU A 132 -6.42 -17.40 -2.37
CA GLU A 132 -6.99 -18.40 -3.27
C GLU A 132 -6.57 -18.07 -4.69
N VAL A 133 -5.93 -19.01 -5.37
CA VAL A 133 -5.49 -18.84 -6.77
C VAL A 133 -6.27 -19.80 -7.66
N ARG A 134 -6.95 -19.24 -8.67
CA ARG A 134 -7.65 -20.00 -9.71
C ARG A 134 -7.16 -19.55 -11.09
N ILE A 135 -7.01 -20.50 -12.00
CA ILE A 135 -6.69 -20.23 -13.40
C ILE A 135 -7.93 -20.54 -14.22
N THR A 136 -8.45 -19.57 -14.96
CA THR A 136 -9.61 -19.74 -15.82
C THR A 136 -9.21 -20.41 -17.14
N PRO A 137 -10.15 -21.07 -17.86
CA PRO A 137 -9.85 -21.76 -19.13
C PRO A 137 -9.24 -20.87 -20.22
N ASP A 138 -9.51 -19.56 -20.18
CA ASP A 138 -8.95 -18.56 -21.11
C ASP A 138 -7.50 -18.14 -20.77
N GLY A 139 -6.93 -18.69 -19.69
CA GLY A 139 -5.56 -18.43 -19.23
C GLY A 139 -5.42 -17.19 -18.35
N ARG A 140 -6.52 -16.53 -17.97
CA ARG A 140 -6.49 -15.47 -16.96
C ARG A 140 -6.28 -16.07 -15.57
N GLN A 141 -5.61 -15.31 -14.70
CA GLN A 141 -5.42 -15.69 -13.32
C GLN A 141 -6.38 -14.87 -12.46
N TRP A 142 -7.18 -15.57 -11.67
CA TRP A 142 -8.08 -14.99 -10.69
C TRP A 142 -7.53 -15.30 -9.30
N LEU A 143 -7.33 -14.27 -8.49
CA LEU A 143 -6.83 -14.39 -7.14
C LEU A 143 -7.75 -13.64 -6.20
N SER A 144 -7.97 -14.15 -5.00
CA SER A 144 -8.76 -13.44 -4.00
C SER A 144 -8.16 -13.50 -2.60
N CYS A 145 -8.45 -12.48 -1.81
CA CYS A 145 -8.04 -12.33 -0.42
C CYS A 145 -9.28 -11.98 0.41
N ASP A 146 -9.55 -12.77 1.46
CA ASP A 146 -10.72 -12.60 2.33
C ASP A 146 -10.36 -11.82 3.59
N HIS A 147 -10.72 -10.55 3.65
CA HIS A 147 -10.60 -9.74 4.87
C HIS A 147 -11.80 -9.98 5.80
N SER A 148 -11.71 -9.53 7.06
CA SER A 148 -12.79 -9.67 8.03
C SER A 148 -14.08 -8.94 7.63
N TRP A 149 -13.96 -7.86 6.84
CA TRP A 149 -15.05 -6.96 6.46
C TRP A 149 -15.33 -6.91 4.95
N ALA A 150 -14.46 -7.46 4.10
CA ALA A 150 -14.61 -7.48 2.65
C ALA A 150 -13.81 -8.60 2.00
N ARG A 151 -14.06 -8.86 0.72
CA ARG A 151 -13.24 -9.73 -0.12
C ARG A 151 -12.70 -8.92 -1.30
N ASP A 152 -11.38 -8.90 -1.45
CA ASP A 152 -10.74 -8.34 -2.63
C ASP A 152 -10.52 -9.45 -3.67
N GLU A 153 -10.96 -9.18 -4.89
CA GLU A 153 -10.80 -10.05 -6.05
C GLU A 153 -9.90 -9.37 -7.08
N LEU A 154 -8.77 -9.99 -7.40
CA LEU A 154 -7.81 -9.56 -8.41
C LEU A 154 -7.90 -10.46 -9.64
N ARG A 155 -8.16 -9.85 -10.79
CA ARG A 155 -8.07 -10.52 -12.09
C ARG A 155 -6.85 -10.01 -12.83
N ILE A 156 -5.97 -10.92 -13.26
CA ILE A 156 -4.79 -10.61 -14.08
C ILE A 156 -4.89 -11.33 -15.43
N ASP A 157 -4.84 -10.58 -16.52
CA ASP A 157 -4.58 -11.15 -17.84
C ASP A 157 -3.08 -11.38 -17.99
N ARG A 158 -2.64 -12.65 -17.93
CA ARG A 158 -1.21 -12.98 -17.98
C ARG A 158 -0.58 -12.77 -19.36
N ARG A 159 -1.37 -12.59 -20.43
CA ARG A 159 -0.84 -12.32 -21.77
C ARG A 159 -0.44 -10.85 -21.91
N THR A 160 -1.15 -9.95 -21.23
CA THR A 160 -0.97 -8.49 -21.36
C THR A 160 -0.47 -7.83 -20.08
N GLY A 161 -0.56 -8.49 -18.92
CA GLY A 161 -0.25 -7.93 -17.61
C GLY A 161 -1.27 -6.95 -17.06
N VAL A 162 -2.35 -6.70 -17.80
CA VAL A 162 -3.46 -5.86 -17.35
C VAL A 162 -4.17 -6.56 -16.21
N PHE A 163 -4.55 -5.78 -15.19
CA PHE A 163 -5.26 -6.29 -14.04
C PHE A 163 -6.42 -5.38 -13.62
N THR A 164 -7.33 -5.95 -12.83
CA THR A 164 -8.45 -5.25 -12.23
C THR A 164 -8.66 -5.78 -10.82
N ILE A 165 -8.93 -4.88 -9.87
CA ILE A 165 -9.32 -5.23 -8.51
C ILE A 165 -10.77 -4.82 -8.30
N THR A 166 -11.53 -5.70 -7.67
CA THR A 166 -12.88 -5.44 -7.19
C THR A 166 -12.99 -5.85 -5.73
N THR A 167 -13.41 -4.91 -4.89
CA THR A 167 -13.70 -5.14 -3.48
C THR A 167 -15.19 -5.42 -3.33
N ARG A 168 -15.53 -6.51 -2.65
CA ARG A 168 -16.91 -6.88 -2.34
C ARG A 168 -17.13 -6.84 -0.83
N PRO A 169 -18.18 -6.16 -0.33
CA PRO A 169 -18.56 -6.28 1.06
C PRO A 169 -18.99 -7.72 1.36
N ARG A 170 -18.75 -8.17 2.59
CA ARG A 170 -19.24 -9.46 3.09
C ARG A 170 -20.68 -9.38 3.56
#